data_AF-A0AAD3MJ51-F1
#
_entry.id   AF-A0AAD3MJ51-F1
#
_cell.length_a   1.000
_cell.length_b   1.000
_cell.length_c   1.000
_cell.angle_alpha   90.00
_cell.angle_beta   90.00
_cell.angle_gamma   90.00
#
_symmetry.space_group_name_H-M   'P 1'
#
loop_
_entity.id
_entity.type
_entity.pdbx_description
1 polymer ?
#
loop_
_entity_poly.entity_id
_entity_poly.type
_entity_poly.pdbx_seq_one_letter_code
_entity_poly.pdbx_strand_id
1 'polypeptide(L)'
;MRFHFALTLQALWTGVCQAAMQHYPAAWGHYDVCKSQVYSDEGLTWDYMACQPEAADMTQYLKVTLDPPNITCGDPPETYCALV
;
A
#
# COMPACT_ATOMS: atom_id res chain seq x y z
N MET A 1 -17.49 -42.68 -0.69
CA MET A 1 -16.04 -42.62 -1.02
C MET A 1 -15.72 -41.68 -2.19
N ARG A 2 -16.38 -41.78 -3.35
CA ARG A 2 -16.10 -40.90 -4.52
C ARG A 2 -16.37 -39.40 -4.28
N PHE A 3 -17.42 -39.08 -3.52
CA PHE A 3 -17.78 -37.69 -3.21
C PHE A 3 -16.76 -36.97 -2.31
N HIS A 4 -16.26 -37.65 -1.28
CA HIS A 4 -15.20 -37.11 -0.42
C HIS A 4 -13.89 -36.91 -1.19
N PHE A 5 -13.58 -37.80 -2.14
CA PHE A 5 -12.39 -37.67 -2.98
C PHE A 5 -12.47 -36.45 -3.91
N ALA A 6 -13.65 -36.19 -4.49
CA ALA A 6 -13.89 -35.00 -5.30
C ALA A 6 -13.75 -33.71 -4.48
N LEU A 7 -14.31 -33.68 -3.25
CA LEU A 7 -14.19 -32.53 -2.35
C LEU A 7 -12.75 -32.26 -1.93
N THR A 8 -11.96 -33.30 -1.64
CA THR A 8 -10.54 -33.13 -1.30
C THR A 8 -9.75 -32.58 -2.48
N LEU A 9 -10.02 -33.05 -3.70
CA LEU A 9 -9.35 -32.59 -4.90
C LEU A 9 -9.70 -31.12 -5.20
N GLN A 10 -10.97 -30.74 -5.01
CA GLN A 10 -11.44 -29.38 -5.18
C GLN A 10 -10.80 -28.42 -4.17
N ALA A 11 -10.71 -28.81 -2.91
CA ALA A 11 -10.05 -28.01 -1.87
C ALA A 11 -8.55 -27.81 -2.15
N LEU A 12 -7.88 -28.88 -2.61
CA LEU A 12 -6.46 -28.84 -2.97
C LEU A 12 -6.22 -27.90 -4.16
N TRP A 13 -7.07 -28.01 -5.19
CA TRP A 13 -7.01 -27.14 -6.37
C TRP A 13 -7.21 -25.67 -6.01
N THR A 14 -8.22 -25.35 -5.19
CA THR A 14 -8.46 -23.97 -4.76
C THR A 14 -7.30 -23.39 -3.95
N GLY A 15 -6.67 -24.20 -3.09
CA GLY A 15 -5.50 -23.77 -2.31
C GLY A 15 -4.29 -23.46 -3.20
N VAL A 16 -4.04 -24.29 -4.22
CA VAL A 16 -2.97 -24.05 -5.20
C VAL A 16 -3.23 -22.79 -6.03
N CYS A 17 -4.46 -22.60 -6.51
CA CYS A 17 -4.82 -21.39 -7.27
C CYS A 17 -4.70 -20.11 -6.42
N GLN A 18 -5.13 -20.16 -5.15
CA GLN A 18 -4.96 -19.02 -4.24
C GLN A 18 -3.49 -18.72 -3.97
N ALA A 19 -2.66 -19.71 -3.67
CA ALA A 19 -1.23 -19.50 -3.44
C ALA A 19 -0.48 -18.95 -4.68
N ALA A 20 -0.89 -19.37 -5.88
CA ALA A 20 -0.37 -18.83 -7.13
C ALA A 20 -0.79 -17.36 -7.34
N MET A 21 -2.04 -17.02 -6.99
CA MET A 21 -2.56 -15.64 -7.10
C MET A 21 -2.09 -14.71 -5.96
N GLN A 22 -1.62 -15.23 -4.82
CA GLN A 22 -1.05 -14.39 -3.74
C GLN A 22 0.20 -13.62 -4.20
N HIS A 23 0.91 -14.12 -5.21
CA HIS A 23 2.04 -13.44 -5.84
C HIS A 23 1.64 -12.56 -7.03
N TYR A 24 0.35 -12.44 -7.32
CA TYR A 24 -0.19 -11.38 -8.16
C TYR A 24 -0.66 -10.29 -7.21
N PRO A 25 0.15 -9.24 -6.94
CA PRO A 25 -0.38 -8.05 -6.31
C PRO A 25 -1.56 -7.61 -7.16
N ALA A 26 -2.76 -7.56 -6.58
CA ALA A 26 -3.91 -6.91 -7.21
C ALA A 26 -3.65 -5.41 -7.47
N ALA A 27 -2.50 -4.91 -7.03
CA ALA A 27 -1.91 -3.62 -7.32
C ALA A 27 -0.58 -3.78 -8.09
N TRP A 28 -0.59 -4.32 -9.30
CA TRP A 28 0.29 -3.75 -10.35
C TRP A 28 -0.25 -2.35 -10.64
N GLY A 29 -0.08 -1.45 -9.67
CA GLY A 29 -0.71 -0.14 -9.62
C GLY A 29 0.06 0.81 -10.52
N HIS A 30 0.00 0.61 -11.83
CA HIS A 30 0.54 1.44 -12.93
C HIS A 30 2.02 1.90 -12.87
N TYR A 31 2.73 1.89 -11.72
CA TYR A 31 4.00 2.58 -11.46
C TYR A 31 4.74 2.06 -10.19
N ASP A 32 4.65 0.78 -9.85
CA ASP A 32 5.30 0.20 -8.66
C ASP A 32 6.76 -0.23 -8.89
N VAL A 33 7.18 -0.39 -10.15
CA VAL A 33 8.53 -0.84 -10.53
C VAL A 33 9.27 0.27 -11.28
N CYS A 34 10.35 0.79 -10.70
CA CYS A 34 11.19 1.80 -11.34
C CYS A 34 12.19 1.21 -12.36
N LYS A 35 12.52 -0.07 -12.22
CA LYS A 35 13.64 -0.69 -12.93
C LYS A 35 13.48 -2.20 -13.07
N SER A 36 13.64 -2.72 -14.29
CA SER A 36 13.60 -4.16 -14.57
C SER A 36 14.81 -4.60 -15.37
N GLN A 37 15.22 -5.86 -15.20
CA GLN A 37 16.34 -6.42 -15.94
C GLN A 37 15.82 -6.99 -17.26
N VAL A 38 16.38 -6.51 -18.36
CA VAL A 38 15.98 -6.89 -19.73
C VAL A 38 17.21 -7.41 -20.49
N TYR A 39 16.98 -8.32 -21.42
CA TYR A 39 18.03 -8.79 -22.32
C TYR A 39 18.00 -7.97 -23.60
N SER A 40 19.10 -7.29 -23.92
CA SER A 40 19.31 -6.56 -25.17
C SER A 40 20.46 -7.18 -25.96
N ASP A 41 20.73 -6.66 -27.15
CA ASP A 41 21.84 -7.11 -28.00
C ASP A 41 23.22 -6.91 -27.33
N GLU A 42 23.31 -6.00 -26.37
CA GLU A 42 24.50 -5.72 -25.55
C GLU A 42 24.58 -6.61 -24.30
N GLY A 43 23.62 -7.52 -24.13
CA GLY A 43 23.50 -8.43 -23.00
C GLY A 43 22.46 -7.98 -21.99
N LEU A 44 22.69 -8.30 -20.73
CA LEU A 44 21.74 -8.07 -19.64
C LEU A 44 21.79 -6.60 -19.20
N THR A 45 20.78 -5.82 -19.57
CA THR A 45 20.70 -4.38 -19.35
C THR A 45 19.55 -4.00 -18.42
N TRP A 46 19.54 -2.75 -17.96
CA TRP A 46 18.50 -2.23 -17.08
C TRP A 46 17.55 -1.32 -17.84
N ASP A 47 16.26 -1.61 -17.76
CA ASP A 47 15.20 -0.78 -18.30
C ASP A 47 14.56 0.05 -17.18
N TYR A 48 14.36 1.35 -17.42
CA TYR A 48 13.92 2.32 -16.41
C TYR A 48 12.54 2.88 -16.77
N MET A 49 11.59 2.76 -15.84
CA MET A 49 10.20 3.13 -16.05
C MET A 49 9.74 4.15 -15.01
N ALA A 50 8.62 4.82 -15.28
CA ALA A 50 7.99 5.69 -14.29
C ALA A 50 7.60 4.87 -13.04
N CYS A 51 7.78 5.45 -11.86
CA CYS A 51 7.35 4.85 -10.62
C CYS A 51 6.82 5.87 -9.61
N GLN A 52 6.00 5.42 -8.68
CA GLN A 52 5.38 6.21 -7.63
C GLN A 52 5.56 5.52 -6.28
N PRO A 53 5.89 6.27 -5.20
CA PRO A 53 5.91 5.70 -3.86
C PRO A 53 4.50 5.26 -3.41
N GLU A 54 4.46 4.39 -2.42
CA GLU A 54 3.22 4.00 -1.77
C GLU A 54 2.52 5.22 -1.17
N ALA A 55 1.20 5.28 -1.32
CA ALA A 55 0.41 6.32 -0.68
C ALA A 55 0.46 6.13 0.84
N ALA A 56 0.99 7.14 1.54
CA ALA A 56 1.07 7.15 2.99
C ALA A 56 0.34 8.38 3.55
N ASP A 57 -0.14 8.28 4.79
CA ASP A 57 -0.60 9.45 5.52
C ASP A 57 0.60 10.41 5.71
N MET A 58 0.52 11.62 5.16
CA MET A 58 1.60 12.60 5.28
C MET A 58 1.51 13.40 6.60
N THR A 59 0.38 13.32 7.32
CA THR A 59 0.18 14.06 8.58
C THR A 59 1.09 13.56 9.71
N GLN A 60 1.58 12.31 9.63
CA GLN A 60 2.61 11.78 10.54
C GLN A 60 4.01 12.37 10.30
N TYR A 61 4.28 13.00 9.15
CA TYR A 61 5.60 13.51 8.79
C TYR A 61 5.69 15.04 8.76
N LEU A 62 4.57 15.75 8.93
CA LEU A 62 4.56 17.22 8.90
C LEU A 62 5.09 17.83 10.20
N LYS A 63 5.56 19.07 10.10
CA LYS A 63 5.90 19.91 11.25
C LYS A 63 4.89 21.05 11.32
N VAL A 64 4.16 21.13 12.43
CA VAL A 64 3.16 22.17 12.66
C VAL A 64 3.81 23.42 13.27
N THR A 65 3.46 24.59 12.77
CA THR A 65 3.82 25.89 13.33
C THR A 65 2.56 26.75 13.43
N LEU A 66 2.38 27.43 14.55
CA LEU A 66 1.24 28.33 14.81
C LEU A 66 1.74 29.78 14.85
N ASP A 67 0.94 30.69 14.30
CA ASP A 67 1.20 32.13 14.32
C ASP A 67 -0.08 32.90 14.71
N PRO A 68 -0.10 33.63 15.83
CA PRO A 68 0.97 33.76 16.80
C PRO A 68 1.20 32.45 17.59
N PRO A 69 2.41 32.18 18.08
CA PRO A 69 2.73 30.91 18.74
C PRO A 69 1.97 30.66 20.05
N ASN A 70 1.40 31.70 20.65
CA ASN A 70 0.63 31.66 21.89
C ASN A 70 -0.89 31.60 21.68
N ILE A 71 -1.36 31.19 20.48
CA ILE A 71 -2.80 31.15 20.17
C ILE A 71 -3.53 29.93 20.75
N THR A 72 -2.80 28.91 21.21
CA THR A 72 -3.40 27.72 21.81
C THR A 72 -4.07 28.07 23.14
N CYS A 73 -5.37 27.80 23.27
CA CYS A 73 -6.13 28.07 24.49
C CYS A 73 -5.64 27.24 25.68
N GLY A 74 -5.89 27.73 26.90
CA GLY A 74 -5.58 27.02 28.15
C GLY A 74 -4.70 27.81 29.13
N ASP A 75 -4.08 28.90 28.70
CA ASP A 75 -3.29 29.80 29.56
C ASP A 75 -3.62 31.29 29.28
N PRO A 76 -4.50 31.92 30.08
CA PRO A 76 -5.26 31.37 31.21
C PRO A 76 -6.41 30.45 30.75
N PRO A 77 -7.06 29.69 31.65
CA PRO A 77 -8.24 28.90 31.32
C PRO A 77 -9.40 29.78 30.80
N GLU A 78 -10.05 29.34 29.73
CA GLU A 78 -11.15 30.04 29.06
C GLU A 78 -12.44 29.20 29.01
N THR A 79 -13.60 29.86 29.01
CA THR A 79 -14.91 29.20 28.80
C THR A 79 -15.21 29.11 27.31
N TYR A 80 -15.65 27.94 26.83
CA TYR A 80 -16.06 27.74 25.44
C TYR A 80 -17.53 27.31 25.34
N CYS A 81 -18.17 27.65 24.21
CA CYS A 81 -19.51 27.19 23.88
C CYS A 81 -19.42 25.94 23.00
N ALA A 82 -20.15 24.88 23.35
CA ALA A 82 -20.32 23.73 22.45
C ALA A 82 -21.49 24.02 21.49
N LEU A 83 -21.31 23.69 20.21
CA LEU A 83 -22.43 23.61 19.27
C LEU A 83 -23.14 22.27 19.51
N VAL A 84 -24.35 22.34 20.06
CA VAL A 84 -25.28 21.20 20.24
C VAL A 84 -26.41 21.25 19.24
#